data_AF-A0A1I8IJU5-F1
#
_entry.id   AF-A0A1I8IJU5-F1
#
_cell.length_a   1.000
_cell.length_b   1.000
_cell.length_c   1.000
_cell.angle_alpha   90.00
_cell.angle_beta   90.00
_cell.angle_gamma   90.00
#
_symmetry.space_group_name_H-M   'P 1'
#
loop_
_entity.id
_entity.type
_entity.pdbx_description
1 polymer ?
#
loop_
_entity_poly.entity_id
_entity_poly.type
_entity_poly.pdbx_seq_one_letter_code
_entity_poly.pdbx_strand_id
1 'polypeptide(L)'
;MPKRIYIHPDSPCTGEQWMQKIVSFHKLKLTNNVSDRHGFTILNSMHKYQPRFHLICSSELHRLPFAPYRSFAFAETQFVAVTAYQNERITQLKIDHNPFAKGFRESGGGGRSSKKMFVEL
;
A
#
# COMPACT_ATOMS: atom_id res chain seq x y z
N MET A 1 -7.77 15.91 -9.24
CA MET A 1 -8.52 14.73 -8.81
C MET A 1 -8.33 14.55 -7.32
N PRO A 2 -9.40 14.47 -6.49
CA PRO A 2 -9.24 14.18 -5.08
C PRO A 2 -8.58 12.82 -4.91
N LYS A 3 -7.58 12.73 -4.02
CA LYS A 3 -6.91 11.46 -3.71
C LYS A 3 -7.96 10.48 -3.18
N ARG A 4 -8.12 9.32 -3.83
CA ARG A 4 -9.01 8.27 -3.34
C ARG A 4 -8.52 7.82 -1.96
N ILE A 5 -9.42 7.83 -0.98
CA ILE A 5 -9.14 7.38 0.38
C ILE A 5 -9.53 5.90 0.44
N TYR A 6 -8.62 5.06 0.91
CA TYR A 6 -8.95 3.67 1.22
C TYR A 6 -9.58 3.60 2.61
N ILE A 7 -10.79 3.06 2.69
CA ILE A 7 -11.49 2.83 3.96
C ILE A 7 -11.22 1.39 4.38
N HIS A 8 -10.79 1.18 5.62
CA HIS A 8 -10.56 -0.18 6.14
C HIS A 8 -11.88 -0.97 6.12
N PRO A 9 -11.89 -2.24 5.69
CA PRO A 9 -13.13 -3.02 5.53
C PRO A 9 -13.91 -3.22 6.85
N ASP A 10 -13.22 -3.24 7.98
CA ASP A 10 -13.86 -3.33 9.31
C ASP A 10 -14.54 -2.00 9.75
N SER A 11 -14.41 -0.91 8.98
CA SER A 11 -15.07 0.37 9.29
C SER A 11 -16.57 0.36 8.89
N PRO A 12 -17.45 1.00 9.68
CA PRO A 12 -17.19 1.59 10.99
C PRO A 12 -17.07 0.51 12.08
N CYS A 13 -16.18 0.74 13.04
CA CYS A 13 -15.94 -0.15 14.19
C CYS A 13 -15.77 0.69 15.46
N THR A 14 -16.10 0.12 16.62
CA THR A 14 -15.84 0.82 17.90
C THR A 14 -14.34 0.91 18.18
N GLY A 15 -13.94 1.88 19.00
CA GLY A 15 -12.55 1.99 19.44
C GLY A 15 -12.05 0.72 20.14
N GLU A 16 -12.90 0.08 20.94
CA GLU A 16 -12.60 -1.19 21.61
C GLU A 16 -12.27 -2.29 20.59
N GLN A 17 -13.09 -2.46 19.55
CA GLN A 17 -12.86 -3.46 18.50
C GLN A 17 -11.56 -3.19 17.73
N TRP A 18 -11.24 -1.92 17.45
CA TRP A 18 -9.97 -1.56 16.80
C TRP A 18 -8.75 -1.91 17.65
N MET A 19 -8.84 -1.80 18.97
CA MET A 19 -7.73 -2.04 19.88
C MET A 19 -7.47 -3.52 20.18
N GLN A 20 -8.40 -4.42 19.84
CA GLN A 20 -8.26 -5.85 20.10
C GLN A 20 -7.22 -6.57 19.22
N LYS A 21 -6.88 -6.01 18.05
CA LYS A 21 -5.99 -6.65 17.08
C LYS A 21 -5.23 -5.61 16.27
N ILE A 22 -4.17 -6.07 15.58
CA ILE A 22 -3.43 -5.24 14.62
C ILE A 22 -4.38 -4.79 13.50
N VAL A 23 -4.39 -3.49 13.23
CA VAL A 23 -5.09 -2.91 12.08
C VAL A 23 -4.21 -3.05 10.83
N SER A 24 -4.67 -3.82 9.84
CA SER A 24 -3.86 -4.17 8.67
C SER A 24 -4.49 -3.72 7.36
N PHE A 25 -3.73 -2.94 6.59
CA PHE A 25 -4.13 -2.45 5.26
C PHE A 25 -3.58 -3.30 4.11
N HIS A 26 -3.23 -4.57 4.35
CA HIS A 26 -2.60 -5.45 3.34
C HIS A 26 -3.44 -5.70 2.08
N LYS A 27 -4.76 -5.42 2.12
CA LYS A 27 -5.67 -5.53 0.96
C LYS A 27 -5.70 -4.27 0.08
N LEU A 28 -5.08 -3.17 0.53
CA LEU A 28 -4.98 -1.93 -0.26
C LEU A 28 -4.14 -2.21 -1.51
N LYS A 29 -4.68 -1.82 -2.67
CA LYS A 29 -3.99 -1.91 -3.95
C LYS A 29 -3.65 -0.52 -4.48
N LEU A 30 -2.49 -0.44 -5.10
CA LEU A 30 -2.03 0.73 -5.84
C LEU A 30 -2.32 0.50 -7.32
N THR A 31 -2.38 1.55 -8.13
CA THR A 31 -2.43 1.41 -9.60
C THR A 31 -1.87 2.66 -10.27
N ASN A 32 -1.34 2.55 -11.49
CA ASN A 32 -1.04 3.70 -12.33
C ASN A 32 -2.17 4.05 -13.32
N ASN A 33 -3.24 3.25 -13.36
CA ASN A 33 -4.37 3.50 -14.24
C ASN A 33 -5.25 4.63 -13.70
N VAL A 34 -5.13 5.81 -14.29
CA VAL A 34 -5.93 7.00 -13.92
C VAL A 34 -7.43 6.83 -14.12
N SER A 35 -7.83 5.86 -14.95
CA SER A 35 -9.21 5.52 -15.24
C SER A 35 -9.70 4.30 -14.44
N ASP A 36 -8.96 3.85 -13.42
CA ASP A 36 -9.35 2.71 -12.61
C ASP A 36 -10.76 2.86 -12.03
N ARG A 37 -11.58 1.81 -12.19
CA ARG A 37 -12.96 1.74 -11.69
C ARG A 37 -13.09 0.89 -10.43
N HIS A 38 -12.06 0.14 -10.03
CA HIS A 38 -12.10 -0.73 -8.86
C HIS A 38 -11.95 0.04 -7.54
N GLY A 39 -11.55 1.32 -7.61
CA GLY A 39 -11.36 2.15 -6.43
C GLY A 39 -9.95 2.04 -5.84
N PHE A 40 -8.98 1.52 -6.61
CA PHE A 40 -7.60 1.43 -6.16
C PHE A 40 -6.97 2.81 -6.02
N THR A 41 -5.91 2.88 -5.21
CA THR A 41 -5.18 4.13 -4.97
C THR A 41 -4.30 4.42 -6.18
N ILE A 42 -4.70 5.43 -6.96
CA ILE A 42 -3.98 5.85 -8.17
C ILE A 42 -2.72 6.63 -7.77
N LEU A 43 -1.56 6.17 -8.24
CA LEU A 43 -0.27 6.81 -8.06
C LEU A 43 0.40 7.05 -9.41
N ASN A 44 1.13 8.15 -9.52
CA ASN A 44 2.01 8.43 -10.65
C ASN A 44 3.34 7.74 -10.41
N SER A 45 3.83 7.01 -11.42
CA SER A 45 5.17 6.41 -11.37
C SER A 45 6.25 7.49 -11.22
N MET A 46 7.38 7.13 -10.62
CA MET A 46 8.53 7.99 -10.35
C MET A 46 8.25 9.18 -9.41
N HIS A 47 7.18 9.13 -8.62
CA HIS A 47 6.86 10.14 -7.61
C HIS A 47 7.00 9.58 -6.20
N LYS A 48 7.47 10.41 -5.27
CA LYS A 48 7.58 10.10 -3.85
C LYS A 48 6.24 10.30 -3.15
N TYR A 49 5.85 9.32 -2.33
CA TYR A 49 4.61 9.32 -1.57
C TYR A 49 4.88 9.10 -0.08
N GLN A 50 4.00 9.69 0.74
CA GLN A 50 3.92 9.51 2.18
C GLN A 50 2.55 8.91 2.51
N PRO A 51 2.47 7.64 2.94
CA PRO A 51 1.25 7.09 3.52
C PRO A 51 0.79 7.93 4.72
N ARG A 52 -0.52 8.13 4.82
CA ARG A 52 -1.18 8.83 5.94
C ARG A 52 -2.30 7.96 6.47
N PHE A 53 -2.33 7.80 7.79
CA PHE A 53 -3.38 7.09 8.50
C PHE A 53 -4.34 8.11 9.12
N HIS A 54 -5.63 7.91 8.92
CA HIS A 54 -6.66 8.83 9.39
C HIS A 54 -7.62 8.09 10.33
N LEU A 55 -7.70 8.54 11.58
CA LEU A 55 -8.74 8.14 12.52
C LEU A 55 -9.88 9.15 12.42
N ILE A 56 -11.08 8.69 12.10
CA ILE A 56 -12.25 9.54 11.91
C ILE A 56 -13.35 9.07 12.87
N CYS A 57 -13.80 9.96 13.75
CA CYS A 57 -14.87 9.65 14.70
C CYS A 57 -16.22 9.90 14.03
N SER A 58 -16.73 8.91 13.30
CA SER A 58 -18.05 8.95 12.68
C SER A 58 -18.65 7.54 12.59
N SER A 59 -19.93 7.41 12.89
CA SER A 59 -20.74 6.22 12.61
C SER A 59 -21.23 6.17 11.16
N GLU A 60 -21.14 7.29 10.43
CA GLU A 60 -21.76 7.47 9.11
C GLU A 60 -20.75 7.93 8.06
N LEU A 61 -20.70 7.21 6.93
CA LEU A 61 -19.70 7.42 5.88
C LEU A 61 -19.88 8.76 5.14
N HIS A 62 -21.12 9.22 4.97
CA HIS A 62 -21.38 10.48 4.28
C HIS A 62 -20.92 11.71 5.08
N ARG A 63 -20.68 11.55 6.40
CA ARG A 63 -20.17 12.61 7.28
C ARG A 63 -18.64 12.72 7.28
N LEU A 64 -17.92 11.78 6.66
CA LEU A 64 -16.44 11.78 6.63
C LEU A 64 -15.81 13.12 6.24
N PRO A 65 -16.33 13.90 5.27
CA PRO A 65 -15.72 15.18 4.89
C PRO A 65 -15.76 16.24 6.00
N PHE A 66 -16.66 16.11 6.97
CA PHE A 66 -16.92 17.09 8.03
C PHE A 66 -16.62 16.55 9.43
N ALA A 67 -16.39 15.25 9.56
CA ALA A 67 -16.15 14.60 10.83
C ALA A 67 -14.77 14.99 11.40
N PRO A 68 -14.66 15.12 12.73
CA PRO A 68 -13.37 15.32 13.37
C PRO A 68 -12.45 14.13 13.08
N TYR A 69 -11.22 14.44 12.69
CA TYR A 69 -10.24 13.43 12.35
C TYR A 69 -8.87 13.73 12.94
N ARG A 70 -8.10 12.67 13.20
CA ARG A 70 -6.68 12.76 13.54
C ARG A 70 -5.87 12.08 12.45
N SER A 71 -4.80 12.72 12.00
CA SER A 71 -3.91 12.20 10.95
C SER A 71 -2.57 11.83 11.53
N PHE A 72 -2.02 10.70 11.07
CA PHE A 72 -0.70 10.21 11.42
C PHE A 72 0.09 9.93 10.14
N ALA A 73 1.37 10.24 10.16
CA ALA A 73 2.29 9.93 9.08
C ALA A 73 3.59 9.40 9.69
N PHE A 74 4.08 8.31 9.14
CA PHE A 74 5.31 7.64 9.58
C PHE A 74 6.36 7.85 8.48
N ALA A 75 7.41 8.61 8.76
CA ALA A 75 8.38 9.03 7.75
C ALA A 75 9.10 7.82 7.10
N GLU A 76 9.31 6.76 7.88
CA GLU A 76 9.87 5.48 7.48
C GLU A 76 9.02 4.71 6.45
N THR A 77 7.75 5.10 6.27
CA THR A 77 6.84 4.47 5.29
C THR A 77 6.82 5.19 3.93
N GLN A 78 7.66 6.20 3.74
CA GLN A 78 7.80 6.86 2.44
C GLN A 78 8.32 5.90 1.37
N PHE A 79 7.81 6.05 0.16
CA PHE A 79 8.26 5.25 -0.98
C PHE A 79 8.16 6.03 -2.29
N VAL A 80 8.82 5.54 -3.33
CA VAL A 80 8.65 6.01 -4.71
C VAL A 80 7.84 4.97 -5.46
N ALA A 81 6.73 5.36 -6.08
CA ALA A 81 5.96 4.46 -6.92
C ALA A 81 6.73 4.14 -8.20
N VAL A 82 6.80 2.88 -8.60
CA VAL A 82 7.51 2.43 -9.80
C VAL A 82 6.73 1.30 -10.47
N THR A 83 6.85 1.18 -11.78
CA THR A 83 6.32 0.04 -12.56
C THR A 83 7.29 -1.14 -12.64
N ALA A 84 8.56 -0.91 -12.27
CA ALA A 84 9.57 -1.95 -12.14
C ALA A 84 10.64 -1.47 -11.14
N TYR A 85 11.17 -2.40 -10.33
CA TYR A 85 12.22 -2.06 -9.39
C TYR A 85 13.48 -1.54 -10.12
N GLN A 86 14.02 -0.43 -9.62
CA GLN A 86 15.25 0.19 -10.14
C GLN A 86 16.48 -0.17 -9.31
N ASN A 87 16.30 -0.40 -8.00
CA ASN A 87 17.38 -0.69 -7.07
C ASN A 87 17.36 -2.17 -6.70
N GLU A 88 18.40 -2.91 -7.10
CA GLU A 88 18.52 -4.35 -6.85
C GLU A 88 18.51 -4.72 -5.36
N ARG A 89 19.01 -3.84 -4.48
CA ARG A 89 18.95 -4.07 -3.03
C ARG A 89 17.51 -4.09 -2.52
N ILE A 90 16.64 -3.25 -3.09
CA ILE A 90 15.20 -3.26 -2.78
C ILE A 90 14.54 -4.51 -3.36
N THR A 91 14.91 -4.92 -4.58
CA THR A 91 14.43 -6.17 -5.20
C THR A 91 14.74 -7.37 -4.31
N GLN A 92 15.99 -7.52 -3.86
CA GLN A 92 16.39 -8.62 -2.97
C GLN A 92 15.70 -8.55 -1.62
N LEU A 93 15.64 -7.37 -0.99
CA LEU A 93 14.90 -7.19 0.26
C LEU A 93 13.42 -7.63 0.11
N LYS A 94 12.79 -7.33 -1.03
CA LYS A 94 11.42 -7.77 -1.31
C LYS A 94 11.32 -9.27 -1.53
N ILE A 95 12.29 -9.89 -2.20
CA ILE A 95 12.36 -11.36 -2.38
C ILE A 95 12.48 -12.05 -1.02
N ASP A 96 13.41 -11.62 -0.19
CA ASP A 96 13.74 -12.24 1.09
C ASP A 96 12.58 -12.17 2.10
N HIS A 97 11.85 -11.05 2.12
CA HIS A 97 10.83 -10.80 3.14
C HIS A 97 9.38 -11.02 2.68
N ASN A 98 9.08 -11.01 1.38
CA ASN A 98 7.72 -11.27 0.90
C ASN A 98 7.47 -12.78 0.69
N PRO A 99 6.55 -13.42 1.43
CA PRO A 99 6.25 -14.85 1.26
C PRO A 99 5.83 -15.24 -0.16
N PHE A 100 5.17 -14.33 -0.89
CA PHE A 100 4.75 -14.56 -2.27
C PHE A 100 5.90 -14.54 -3.29
N ALA A 101 7.09 -14.09 -2.89
CA ALA A 101 8.30 -14.07 -3.72
C ALA A 101 9.26 -15.23 -3.41
N LYS A 102 8.86 -16.22 -2.59
CA LYS A 102 9.73 -17.33 -2.16
C LYS A 102 10.40 -18.07 -3.32
N GLY A 103 9.72 -18.24 -4.45
CA GLY A 103 10.26 -18.93 -5.63
C GLY A 103 11.51 -18.27 -6.25
N PHE A 104 11.78 -17.00 -5.94
CA PHE A 104 12.98 -16.30 -6.39
C PHE A 104 14.18 -16.44 -5.44
N ARG A 105 13.97 -16.95 -4.21
CA ARG A 105 15.03 -17.06 -3.19
C ARG A 105 16.04 -18.16 -3.50
N GLU A 106 15.58 -19.26 -4.09
CA GLU A 106 16.36 -20.49 -4.27
C GLU A 106 17.13 -20.53 -5.60
N SER A 107 16.97 -19.52 -6.47
CA SER A 107 17.59 -19.50 -7.81
C SER A 107 19.06 -19.05 -7.83
N GLY A 108 19.77 -19.17 -6.69
CA GLY A 108 21.19 -18.84 -6.54
C GLY A 108 22.18 -19.87 -7.09
N GLY A 109 21.74 -20.87 -7.87
CA GLY A 109 22.58 -22.02 -8.25
C GLY A 109 22.61 -22.44 -9.72
N GLY A 110 22.01 -21.71 -10.67
CA GLY A 110 22.02 -22.13 -12.08
C GLY A 110 21.60 -21.01 -13.03
N GLY A 111 22.50 -20.63 -13.94
CA GLY A 111 22.35 -19.44 -14.77
C GLY A 111 21.18 -19.49 -15.75
N ARG A 112 20.36 -18.42 -15.78
CA ARG A 112 20.08 -17.58 -16.96
C ARG A 112 18.90 -16.62 -16.71
N SER A 113 19.12 -15.39 -17.17
CA SER A 113 18.19 -14.28 -17.37
C SER A 113 17.74 -13.50 -16.14
N SER A 114 18.19 -12.25 -16.09
CA SER A 114 17.73 -11.17 -15.19
C SER A 114 16.22 -10.93 -15.44
N LYS A 115 15.37 -11.77 -14.85
CA LYS A 115 13.93 -11.53 -14.79
C LYS A 115 13.72 -10.39 -13.81
N LYS A 116 13.68 -9.17 -14.33
CA LYS A 116 13.24 -7.99 -13.57
C LYS A 116 11.90 -8.34 -12.93
N MET A 117 11.81 -8.22 -11.60
CA MET A 117 10.51 -8.22 -10.94
C MET A 117 9.75 -6.98 -11.43
N PHE A 118 8.81 -7.22 -12.33
CA PHE A 118 7.79 -6.25 -12.67
C PHE A 118 6.76 -6.29 -11.54
N VAL A 119 6.59 -5.17 -10.87
CA VAL A 119 5.38 -4.93 -10.09
C VAL A 119 4.48 -4.18 -11.04
N GLU A 120 3.53 -4.90 -11.65
CA GLU A 120 2.38 -4.21 -12.22
C GLU A 120 1.69 -3.49 -11.06
N LEU A 121 1.61 -2.16 -11.17
CA LEU A 121 0.79 -1.33 -10.29
C LEU A 121 -0.68 -1.66 -10.55
#